data_AF-A0A659Q6F8-F1
#
_entry.id   AF-A0A659Q6F8-F1
#
_cell.length_a   1.000
_cell.length_b   1.000
_cell.length_c   1.000
_cell.angle_alpha   90.00
_cell.angle_beta   90.00
_cell.angle_gamma   90.00
#
_symmetry.space_group_name_H-M   'P 1'
#
loop_
_entity.id
_entity.type
_entity.pdbx_description
1 polymer ?
#
loop_
_entity_poly.entity_id
_entity_poly.type
_entity_poly.pdbx_seq_one_letter_code
_entity_poly.pdbx_strand_id
1 'polypeptide(L)' 'TYASVGSVICVYETALVMTEKDAVKCRAFAEDNWWFLPVDARLSGEQPDKLLEHITSLVR' A
#
# COMPACT_ATOMS: atom_id res chain seq x y z
N THR A 1 -14.96 -4.68 13.99
CA THR A 1 -13.73 -5.50 13.95
C THR A 1 -12.76 -4.85 12.98
N TYR A 2 -12.05 -3.82 13.45
CA TYR A 2 -11.05 -3.12 12.64
C TYR A 2 -9.79 -3.97 12.65
N ALA A 3 -9.70 -4.89 11.69
CA ALA A 3 -8.45 -5.56 11.41
C ALA A 3 -7.44 -4.47 11.05
N SER A 4 -6.44 -4.32 11.91
CA SER A 4 -5.32 -3.42 11.74
C SER A 4 -4.80 -3.52 10.30
N VAL A 5 -4.82 -2.40 9.57
CA VAL A 5 -4.22 -2.19 8.24
C VAL A 5 -2.68 -2.26 8.29
N GLY A 6 -2.13 -3.06 9.19
CA GLY A 6 -0.71 -3.27 9.38
C GLY A 6 -0.20 -4.34 8.43
N SER A 7 0.34 -3.90 7.30
CA SER A 7 1.26 -4.67 6.43
C SER A 7 0.78 -6.08 6.07
N VAL A 8 -0.01 -6.19 4.99
CA VAL A 8 -0.30 -7.49 4.37
C VAL A 8 0.95 -7.95 3.61
N ILE A 9 1.93 -8.45 4.37
CA ILE A 9 2.95 -9.35 3.86
C ILE A 9 2.65 -10.69 4.52
N CYS A 10 2.02 -11.58 3.77
CA CYS A 10 1.80 -12.95 4.18
C CYS A 10 2.79 -13.83 3.41
N VAL A 11 3.68 -14.50 4.14
CA VAL A 11 4.67 -15.43 3.57
C VAL A 11 4.29 -16.83 4.02
N TYR A 12 3.82 -17.64 3.09
CA TYR A 12 3.91 -19.10 3.19
C TYR A 12 5.15 -19.51 2.40
N GLU A 13 5.79 -20.64 2.73
CA GLU A 13 7.12 -21.07 2.21
C GLU A 13 7.37 -20.87 0.70
N THR A 14 6.32 -20.77 -0.11
CA THR A 14 6.40 -20.47 -1.53
C THR A 14 5.50 -19.30 -1.99
N ALA A 15 4.45 -18.92 -1.26
CA ALA A 15 3.48 -17.91 -1.70
C ALA A 15 3.64 -16.59 -0.93
N LEU A 16 3.78 -15.49 -1.67
CA LEU A 16 3.91 -14.13 -1.15
C LEU A 16 2.73 -13.27 -1.62
N VAL A 17 2.01 -12.67 -0.67
CA VAL A 17 1.00 -11.64 -0.96
C VAL A 17 1.52 -10.29 -0.51
N MET A 18 1.44 -9.29 -1.39
CA MET A 18 1.92 -7.92 -1.13
C MET A 18 0.95 -6.84 -1.62
N THR A 19 1.25 -5.57 -1.33
CA THR A 19 0.53 -4.44 -1.91
C THR A 19 0.99 -4.17 -3.34
N GLU A 20 0.14 -3.54 -4.16
CA GLU A 20 0.49 -3.17 -5.54
C GLU A 20 1.82 -2.39 -5.64
N LYS A 21 2.06 -1.48 -4.68
CA LYS A 21 3.30 -0.70 -4.60
C LYS A 21 4.56 -1.57 -4.57
N ASP A 22 4.53 -2.66 -3.81
CA ASP A 22 5.68 -3.55 -3.68
C ASP A 22 5.78 -4.48 -4.88
N ALA A 23 4.65 -4.86 -5.50
CA ALA A 23 4.63 -5.67 -6.71
C ALA A 23 5.24 -4.95 -7.93
N VAL A 24 5.05 -3.62 -8.07
CA VAL A 24 5.72 -2.85 -9.12
C VAL A 24 7.24 -2.85 -8.93
N LYS A 25 7.73 -2.79 -7.68
CA LYS A 25 9.17 -2.84 -7.36
C LYS A 25 9.77 -4.22 -7.57
N CYS A 26 8.99 -5.27 -7.28
CA CYS A 26 9.45 -6.66 -7.35
C CYS A 26 9.26 -7.30 -8.72
N ARG A 27 8.68 -6.58 -9.71
CA ARG A 27 8.35 -7.12 -11.03
C ARG A 27 9.51 -7.83 -11.73
N ALA A 28 10.74 -7.37 -11.55
CA ALA A 28 11.92 -7.94 -12.19
C ALA A 28 12.31 -9.34 -11.66
N PHE A 29 11.82 -9.73 -10.48
CA PHE A 29 12.15 -10.99 -9.81
C PHE A 29 10.92 -11.69 -9.22
N ALA A 30 9.72 -11.34 -9.69
CA ALA A 30 8.49 -11.94 -9.22
C ALA A 30 8.38 -13.40 -9.68
N GLU A 31 8.00 -14.28 -8.77
CA GLU A 31 7.68 -15.68 -9.06
C GLU A 31 6.20 -15.83 -9.44
N ASP A 32 5.85 -16.92 -10.15
CA ASP A 32 4.49 -17.16 -10.68
C ASP A 32 3.41 -17.26 -9.59
N ASN A 33 3.79 -17.58 -8.37
CA ASN A 33 2.93 -17.72 -7.20
C ASN A 33 2.94 -16.48 -6.28
N TRP A 34 3.49 -15.36 -6.75
CA TRP A 34 3.44 -14.08 -6.03
C TRP A 34 2.26 -13.26 -6.53
N TRP A 35 1.45 -12.79 -5.59
CA TRP A 35 0.24 -12.04 -5.89
C TRP A 35 0.25 -10.71 -5.18
N PHE A 36 -0.40 -9.72 -5.80
CA PHE A 36 -0.66 -8.45 -5.15
C PHE A 36 -2.15 -8.31 -4.90
N LEU A 37 -2.50 -7.74 -3.75
CA LEU A 37 -3.87 -7.38 -3.44
C LEU A 37 -4.02 -5.87 -3.64
N PRO A 38 -4.97 -5.41 -4.49
CA PRO A 38 -5.31 -4.00 -4.54
C PRO A 38 -5.87 -3.57 -3.17
N VAL A 39 -5.36 -2.47 -2.65
CA VAL A 39 -5.78 -1.91 -1.37
C VAL A 39 -6.20 -0.46 -1.56
N ASP A 40 -7.41 -0.14 -1.13
CA ASP A 40 -7.94 1.22 -1.15
C ASP A 40 -7.69 1.89 0.21
N ALA A 41 -6.82 2.90 0.23
CA ALA A 41 -6.67 3.75 1.39
C ALA A 41 -7.78 4.81 1.40
N ARG A 42 -8.76 4.67 2.31
CA ARG A 42 -9.77 5.70 2.55
C ARG A 42 -9.33 6.58 3.70
N LEU A 43 -9.00 7.83 3.40
CA LEU A 43 -8.75 8.83 4.41
C LEU A 43 -10.07 9.56 4.71
N SER A 44 -10.51 9.55 5.97
CA SER A 44 -11.77 10.18 6.41
C SER A 44 -11.52 11.40 7.29
N GLY A 45 -12.47 12.35 7.30
CA GLY A 45 -12.40 13.58 8.10
C GLY A 45 -11.67 14.72 7.37
N GLU A 46 -11.34 15.80 8.09
CA GLU A 46 -10.71 17.00 7.51
C GLU A 46 -9.17 16.95 7.43
N GLN A 47 -8.55 15.93 8.01
CA GLN A 47 -7.08 15.78 8.01
C GLN A 47 -6.44 15.64 6.61
N PRO A 48 -7.06 14.98 5.61
CA PRO A 48 -6.50 14.87 4.27
C PRO A 48 -6.39 16.23 3.57
N ASP A 49 -7.39 17.09 3.75
CA ASP A 49 -7.41 18.42 3.14
C ASP A 49 -6.30 19.31 3.71
N LYS A 50 -6.12 19.29 5.05
CA LYS A 50 -5.03 20.01 5.72
C LYS A 50 -3.64 19.50 5.29
N LEU A 51 -3.51 18.18 5.10
CA LEU A 51 -2.27 17.59 4.59
C LEU A 51 -1.98 18.05 3.15
N LEU A 52 -3.01 18.10 2.30
CA LEU A 52 -2.90 18.55 0.92
C LEU A 52 -2.50 20.03 0.83
N GLU A 53 -3.10 20.89 1.64
CA GLU A 53 -2.74 22.31 1.74
C GLU A 53 -1.27 22.50 2.13
N HIS A 54 -0.81 21.74 3.12
CA HIS A 54 0.57 21.83 3.59
C HIS A 54 1.58 21.34 2.55
N ILE A 55 1.30 20.23 1.85
CA ILE A 55 2.17 19.76 0.77
C ILE A 55 2.23 20.81 -0.36
N THR A 56 1.09 21.41 -0.71
CA THR A 56 1.01 22.40 -1.78
C THR A 56 1.76 23.68 -1.45
N SER A 57 1.79 24.12 -0.19
CA SER A 57 2.53 25.32 0.21
C SER A 57 4.05 25.14 0.16
N LEU A 58 4.56 23.90 0.29
CA LEU A 58 5.99 23.57 0.23
C LEU A 58 6.55 23.51 -1.21
N VAL A 59 5.68 23.47 -2.22
CA VAL A 59 6.07 23.45 -3.64
C VAL A 59 6.14 24.87 -4.24
N ARG A 60 5.77 25.90 -3.47
CA ARG A 60 5.91 27.32 -3.82
C ARG A 60 7.23 27.89 -3.30
#